data_AF-A0A9E6AU82-F1
#
_entry.id   AF-A0A9E6AU82-F1
#
_cell.length_a   1.000
_cell.length_b   1.000
_cell.length_c   1.000
_cell.angle_alpha   90.00
_cell.angle_beta   90.00
_cell.angle_gamma   90.00
#
_symmetry.space_group_name_H-M   'P 1'
#
loop_
_entity.id
_entity.type
_entity.pdbx_description
1 polymer ?
#
loop_
_entity_poly.entity_id
_entity_poly.type
_entity_poly.pdbx_seq_one_letter_code
_entity_poly.pdbx_strand_id
1 'polypeptide(L)'
;MSHYEKIKSELLSKPKAWLITGVAGFLGSNLLEALLALEQDVVGLDNFATGHQRNLDEVKSLVSAKQWGRFTFITGDIRDFETCEEAVKNVD
;
A
#
# COMPACT_ATOMS: atom_id res chain seq x y z
N MET A 1 0.00 23.99 11.79
CA MET A 1 -0.05 22.62 11.25
C MET A 1 0.25 21.62 12.35
N SER A 2 -0.54 20.55 12.43
CA SER A 2 -0.26 19.43 13.34
C SER A 2 1.01 18.69 12.90
N HIS A 3 1.55 17.82 13.76
CA HIS A 3 2.69 16.98 13.38
C HIS A 3 2.37 16.09 12.17
N TYR A 4 1.15 15.55 12.10
CA TYR A 4 0.68 14.74 10.98
C TYR A 4 0.72 15.48 9.63
N GLU A 5 0.29 16.74 9.58
CA GLU A 5 0.33 17.53 8.35
C GLU A 5 1.76 17.88 7.89
N LYS A 6 2.70 18.01 8.84
CA LYS A 6 4.12 18.15 8.51
C LYS A 6 4.67 16.89 7.85
N ILE A 7 4.39 15.71 8.43
CA ILE A 7 4.81 14.43 7.86
C ILE A 7 4.22 14.20 6.47
N LYS A 8 2.94 14.52 6.23
CA LYS A 8 2.37 14.44 4.87
C LYS A 8 3.14 15.28 3.85
N SER A 9 3.50 16.51 4.23
CA SER A 9 4.27 17.40 3.37
C SER A 9 5.67 16.84 3.08
N GLU A 10 6.30 16.23 4.09
CA GLU A 10 7.60 15.55 3.93
C GLU A 10 7.49 14.35 3.00
N LEU A 11 6.49 13.48 3.17
CA LEU A 11 6.27 12.30 2.32
C LEU A 11 6.01 12.68 0.86
N LEU A 12 5.26 13.76 0.61
CA LEU A 12 5.06 14.28 -0.75
C LEU A 12 6.38 14.78 -1.38
N SER A 13 7.26 15.38 -0.57
CA SER A 13 8.56 15.89 -1.06
C SER A 13 9.62 14.79 -1.22
N LYS A 14 9.52 13.72 -0.43
CA LYS A 14 10.46 12.61 -0.39
C LYS A 14 9.71 11.29 -0.23
N PRO A 15 9.20 10.73 -1.34
CA PRO A 15 8.50 9.45 -1.32
C PRO A 15 9.35 8.32 -0.74
N LYS A 16 8.65 7.35 -0.15
CA LYS A 16 9.16 6.16 0.50
C LYS A 16 8.50 4.92 -0.07
N ALA A 17 9.16 3.76 0.11
CA ALA A 17 8.63 2.45 -0.23
C ALA A 17 8.01 1.80 1.01
N TRP A 18 6.71 1.49 0.97
CA TRP A 18 5.94 0.96 2.10
C TRP A 18 5.46 -0.46 1.82
N LEU A 19 5.48 -1.32 2.83
CA LEU A 19 4.79 -2.61 2.81
C LEU A 19 3.49 -2.54 3.61
N ILE A 20 2.37 -2.94 2.99
CA ILE A 20 1.09 -3.14 3.66
C ILE A 20 0.70 -4.62 3.57
N THR A 21 0.72 -5.34 4.68
CA THR A 21 0.14 -6.68 4.78
C THR A 21 -1.35 -6.60 5.08
N GLY A 22 -2.16 -7.48 4.50
CA GLY A 22 -3.62 -7.39 4.61
C GLY A 22 -4.19 -6.22 3.79
N VAL A 23 -3.52 -5.85 2.70
CA VAL A 23 -3.83 -4.65 1.89
C VAL A 23 -5.23 -4.70 1.26
N ALA A 24 -5.76 -5.90 1.01
CA ALA A 24 -7.11 -6.06 0.46
C ALA A 24 -8.19 -6.08 1.55
N GLY A 25 -7.82 -5.97 2.84
CA GLY A 25 -8.73 -5.81 3.96
C GLY A 25 -9.18 -4.36 4.17
N PHE A 26 -10.07 -4.13 5.14
CA PHE A 26 -10.68 -2.82 5.40
C PHE A 26 -9.66 -1.72 5.74
N LEU A 27 -8.79 -1.96 6.74
CA LEU A 27 -7.78 -0.98 7.14
C LEU A 27 -6.66 -0.87 6.10
N GLY A 28 -6.23 -2.00 5.55
CA GLY A 28 -5.17 -2.06 4.56
C GLY A 28 -5.49 -1.25 3.30
N SER A 29 -6.72 -1.34 2.79
CA SER A 29 -7.12 -0.60 1.59
C SER A 29 -7.22 0.90 1.82
N ASN A 30 -7.67 1.34 3.00
CA ASN A 30 -7.69 2.75 3.37
C ASN A 30 -6.26 3.31 3.53
N LEU A 31 -5.33 2.53 4.08
CA LEU A 31 -3.91 2.91 4.13
C LEU A 31 -3.29 2.98 2.73
N LEU A 32 -3.62 2.02 1.86
CA LEU A 32 -3.19 2.03 0.46
C LEU A 32 -3.64 3.32 -0.24
N GLU A 33 -4.93 3.66 -0.15
CA GLU A 33 -5.47 4.89 -0.72
C GLU A 33 -4.71 6.13 -0.23
N ALA A 34 -4.55 6.26 1.09
CA ALA A 34 -3.90 7.41 1.70
C ALA A 34 -2.43 7.55 1.29
N LEU A 35 -1.68 6.44 1.21
CA LEU A 35 -0.28 6.45 0.81
C LEU A 35 -0.10 6.72 -0.69
N LEU A 36 -0.96 6.16 -1.55
CA LEU A 36 -0.93 6.45 -2.99
C LEU A 36 -1.29 7.92 -3.28
N ALA A 37 -2.26 8.49 -2.54
CA ALA A 37 -2.61 9.91 -2.64
C ALA A 37 -1.45 10.83 -2.20
N LEU A 38 -0.51 10.31 -1.39
CA LEU A 38 0.72 10.98 -1.00
C LEU A 38 1.91 10.66 -1.92
N GLU A 39 1.67 10.10 -3.11
CA GLU A 39 2.69 9.77 -4.11
C GLU A 39 3.74 8.74 -3.64
N GLN A 40 3.38 7.89 -2.68
CA GLN A 40 4.26 6.84 -2.15
C GLN A 40 4.31 5.62 -3.06
N ASP A 41 5.40 4.85 -2.97
CA ASP A 41 5.51 3.53 -3.59
C ASP A 41 5.05 2.48 -2.57
N VAL A 42 4.12 1.60 -2.97
CA VAL A 42 3.47 0.68 -2.04
C VAL A 42 3.52 -0.75 -2.57
N VAL A 43 4.10 -1.64 -1.77
CA VAL A 43 3.98 -3.08 -1.92
C VAL A 43 2.83 -3.56 -1.02
N GLY A 44 1.86 -4.25 -1.60
CA GLY A 44 0.74 -4.83 -0.88
C GLY A 44 0.82 -6.35 -0.89
N LEU A 45 0.64 -6.98 0.28
CA LEU A 45 0.60 -8.44 0.43
C LEU A 45 -0.74 -8.87 1.01
N ASP A 46 -1.46 -9.77 0.33
CA ASP A 46 -2.72 -10.35 0.83
C ASP A 46 -2.99 -11.73 0.24
N ASN A 47 -3.65 -12.61 1.00
CA ASN A 47 -4.07 -13.95 0.56
C ASN A 47 -5.60 -14.04 0.30
N PHE A 48 -6.33 -12.94 0.46
CA PHE A 48 -7.78 -12.83 0.37
C PHE A 48 -8.55 -13.73 1.36
N ALA A 49 -7.95 -14.12 2.50
CA ALA A 49 -8.65 -14.91 3.51
C ALA A 49 -9.89 -14.17 4.07
N THR A 50 -9.76 -12.86 4.30
CA THR A 50 -10.88 -11.95 4.64
C THR A 50 -10.86 -10.66 3.82
N GLY A 51 -9.79 -10.41 3.08
CA GLY A 51 -9.70 -9.31 2.12
C GLY A 51 -10.53 -9.56 0.86
N HIS A 52 -10.78 -8.49 0.09
CA HIS A 52 -11.57 -8.59 -1.13
C HIS A 52 -10.93 -7.79 -2.28
N GLN A 53 -10.86 -8.39 -3.47
CA GLN A 53 -10.40 -7.70 -4.69
C GLN A 53 -11.15 -6.40 -4.95
N ARG A 54 -12.45 -6.34 -4.63
CA ARG A 54 -13.26 -5.12 -4.76
C ARG A 54 -12.69 -3.91 -4.01
N ASN A 55 -11.99 -4.13 -2.89
CA ASN A 55 -11.38 -3.04 -2.13
C ASN A 55 -10.19 -2.45 -2.89
N LEU A 56 -9.40 -3.29 -3.59
CA LEU A 56 -8.31 -2.83 -4.44
C LEU A 56 -8.85 -2.11 -5.70
N ASP A 57 -9.93 -2.64 -6.28
CA ASP A 57 -10.60 -2.02 -7.44
C ASP A 57 -11.21 -0.66 -7.08
N GLU A 58 -11.79 -0.54 -5.87
CA GLU A 58 -12.29 0.72 -5.32
C GLU A 58 -11.15 1.74 -5.19
N VAL A 59 -10.05 1.38 -4.53
CA VAL A 59 -8.88 2.28 -4.40
C VAL A 59 -8.35 2.71 -5.78
N LYS A 60 -8.26 1.77 -6.74
CA LYS A 60 -7.85 2.07 -8.12
C LYS A 60 -8.74 3.11 -8.80
N SER A 61 -10.04 3.14 -8.45
CA SER A 61 -10.98 4.13 -8.98
C SER A 61 -10.88 5.50 -8.31
N LEU A 62 -10.35 5.57 -7.08
CA LEU A 62 -10.22 6.79 -6.28
C LEU A 62 -8.89 7.53 -6.53
N VAL A 63 -7.85 6.82 -7.00
CA VAL A 63 -6.53 7.41 -7.29
C VAL A 63 -6.31 7.59 -8.79
N SER A 64 -5.37 8.46 -9.15
CA SER A 64 -4.98 8.63 -10.56
C SER A 64 -4.23 7.39 -11.09
N ALA A 65 -4.25 7.19 -12.40
CA ALA A 65 -3.49 6.10 -13.04
C ALA A 65 -1.99 6.15 -12.72
N LYS A 66 -1.42 7.35 -12.54
CA LYS A 66 -0.02 7.54 -12.15
C LYS A 66 0.24 7.03 -10.73
N GLN A 67 -0.64 7.38 -9.79
CA GLN A 67 -0.54 6.92 -8.40
C GLN A 67 -0.74 5.41 -8.33
N TRP A 68 -1.74 4.86 -9.02
CA TRP A 68 -1.93 3.41 -9.09
C TRP A 68 -0.72 2.68 -9.67
N GLY A 69 0.01 3.29 -10.61
CA GLY A 69 1.25 2.75 -11.16
C GLY A 69 2.39 2.57 -10.14
N ARG A 70 2.26 3.15 -8.94
CA ARG A 70 3.19 2.98 -7.80
C ARG A 70 2.82 1.84 -6.87
N PHE A 71 1.71 1.16 -7.15
CA PHE A 71 1.24 0.02 -6.36
C PHE A 71 1.69 -1.29 -6.99
N THR A 72 2.41 -2.11 -6.22
CA THR A 72 2.74 -3.50 -6.56
C THR A 72 1.97 -4.43 -5.63
N PHE A 73 1.18 -5.34 -6.19
CA PHE A 73 0.41 -6.30 -5.41
C PHE A 73 1.01 -7.70 -5.50
N ILE A 74 1.23 -8.32 -4.34
CA ILE A 74 1.68 -9.69 -4.17
C ILE A 74 0.51 -10.47 -3.57
N THR A 75 0.03 -11.48 -4.29
CA THR A 75 -0.91 -12.46 -3.73
C THR A 75 -0.12 -13.54 -3.01
N GLY A 76 -0.26 -13.64 -1.70
CA GLY A 76 0.54 -14.55 -0.88
C GLY A 76 0.17 -14.50 0.60
N ASP A 77 0.71 -15.45 1.38
CA ASP A 77 0.40 -15.62 2.79
C ASP A 77 1.60 -15.22 3.66
N ILE A 78 1.35 -14.44 4.72
CA ILE A 78 2.40 -14.03 5.68
C ILE A 78 3.00 -15.22 6.47
N ARG A 79 2.37 -16.40 6.41
CA ARG A 79 2.92 -17.62 7.00
C ARG A 79 4.00 -18.27 6.12
N ASP A 80 4.13 -17.82 4.87
CA ASP A 80 5.17 -18.27 3.96
C ASP A 80 6.39 -17.33 4.04
N PHE A 81 7.53 -17.90 4.42
CA PHE A 81 8.75 -17.12 4.65
C PHE A 81 9.30 -16.51 3.36
N GLU A 82 9.26 -17.25 2.24
CA GLU A 82 9.74 -16.78 0.94
C GLU A 82 8.91 -15.59 0.45
N THR A 83 7.58 -15.65 0.60
CA THR A 83 6.67 -14.54 0.34
C THR A 83 7.00 -13.32 1.19
N CYS A 84 7.27 -13.52 2.49
CA CYS A 84 7.66 -12.42 3.37
C CYS A 84 8.98 -11.80 2.93
N GLU A 85 9.98 -12.62 2.59
CA GLU A 85 11.28 -12.17 2.12
C GLU A 85 11.15 -11.36 0.82
N GLU A 86 10.31 -11.79 -0.13
CA GLU A 86 10.04 -11.03 -1.34
C GLU A 86 9.34 -9.69 -1.03
N ALA A 87 8.32 -9.71 -0.18
CA ALA A 87 7.50 -8.52 0.12
C ALA A 87 8.29 -7.41 0.82
N VAL A 88 9.37 -7.74 1.56
CA VAL A 88 10.20 -6.74 2.26
C VAL A 88 11.35 -6.20 1.39
N LYS A 89 11.58 -6.74 0.18
CA LYS A 89 12.66 -6.26 -0.69
C LYS A 89 12.45 -4.80 -1.07
N ASN A 90 13.45 -3.97 -0.78
CA ASN A 90 13.48 -2.55 -1.10
C ASN A 90 12.39 -1.70 -0.43
N VAL A 91 11.86 -2.16 0.72
CA VAL A 91 10.95 -1.40 1.58
C VAL A 91 11.77 -0.54 2.56
N ASP A 92 11.32 0.68 2.86
CA ASP A 92 11.93 1.61 3.84
C ASP A 92 11.56 1.29 5.31
#